data_AF-A0A5V0QFC4-F1
#
_entry.id   AF-A0A5V0QFC4-F1
#
_cell.length_a   1.000
_cell.length_b   1.000
_cell.length_c   1.000
_cell.angle_alpha   90.00
_cell.angle_beta   90.00
_cell.angle_gamma   90.00
#
_symmetry.space_group_name_H-M   'P 1'
#
loop_
_entity.id
_entity.type
_entity.pdbx_description
1 polymer ?
#
loop_
_entity_poly.entity_id
_entity_poly.type
_entity_poly.pdbx_seq_one_letter_code
_entity_poly.pdbx_strand_id
1 'polypeptide(L)'
;MALTDLAIRHARPLGKAYRLSDCHGLYIQVNPSGSKLWYLKFRFGNKENRMALGPYPLISLALAREKQADIRRLILEGINPAEKRREEKRGGEPLYTFESVAREWVSSNVNWSAEHKKRVLRYFELYVFPTNGSCDITKMKVKDLLVPIKEVEKAGKLDVASRLQQRTACVMRYAVQNGIIDHNPASDLTGAVSTPKVRHHPALDLNLIPDFLERVDDFKGRKLTQLAVKLALLLFIRSSELRFARWDEIDLHNAMWTIPAEREPIPGVKYSARGAKMRSPHLVPLSHQAIELLHEVRQHCLPGTELVFPGDHNYRKPMSENTINKALRVMGYDTQKDVCGHGFRTMACSALVESGLWSSDAVERQMSHQERKRVRAAYIHKAQHLEERREMMQWWADYLDANRFRHVVPYGFKKSPGGTLDHMSFQERNDRQLEELKARILADSEWLTASELSAKAGFRSADPDAGPKGWKAAGKIFSLKVDGEDLYPDYVLDEKARPLKVVRLILSLFKERKTPWGLAIWFGSANRRLRGGKPKDLLISKSELVLMAAQDEVESGE
;
A
#
# COMPACT_ATOMS: atom_id res chain seq x y z
N MET A 1 32.94 11.26 -72.22
CA MET A 1 32.43 9.93 -72.60
C MET A 1 31.28 9.56 -71.68
N ALA A 2 30.19 9.03 -72.22
CA ALA A 2 29.10 8.52 -71.38
C ALA A 2 29.58 7.25 -70.66
N LEU A 3 29.25 7.14 -69.38
CA LEU A 3 29.62 5.99 -68.55
C LEU A 3 28.82 4.76 -69.01
N THR A 4 29.43 3.58 -69.02
CA THR A 4 28.77 2.30 -69.34
C THR A 4 28.66 1.44 -68.09
N ASP A 5 27.62 0.61 -68.00
CA ASP A 5 27.44 -0.28 -66.84
C ASP A 5 28.63 -1.25 -66.68
N LEU A 6 29.19 -1.70 -67.80
CA LEU A 6 30.38 -2.56 -67.84
C LEU A 6 31.60 -1.87 -67.19
N ALA A 7 31.85 -0.59 -67.50
CA ALA A 7 32.93 0.17 -66.89
C ALA A 7 32.75 0.32 -65.37
N ILE A 8 31.52 0.44 -64.89
CA ILE A 8 31.21 0.52 -63.46
C ILE A 8 31.44 -0.82 -62.77
N ARG A 9 31.04 -1.94 -63.39
CA ARG A 9 31.28 -3.29 -62.83
C ARG A 9 32.77 -3.56 -62.68
N HIS A 10 33.57 -3.24 -63.70
CA HIS A 10 35.02 -3.46 -63.69
C HIS A 10 35.81 -2.44 -62.88
N ALA A 11 35.19 -1.38 -62.37
CA ALA A 11 35.83 -0.40 -61.49
C ALA A 11 36.26 -1.06 -60.16
N ARG A 12 37.57 -1.20 -59.95
CA ARG A 12 38.16 -1.78 -58.74
C ARG A 12 38.47 -0.71 -57.70
N PRO A 13 38.33 -1.00 -56.40
CA PRO A 13 38.76 -0.06 -55.36
C PRO A 13 40.25 0.24 -55.50
N LEU A 14 40.60 1.53 -55.41
CA LEU A 14 41.97 2.00 -55.25
C LEU A 14 42.13 2.45 -53.80
N GLY A 15 43.36 2.52 -53.29
CA GLY A 15 43.65 2.94 -51.90
C GLY A 15 43.12 4.33 -51.52
N LYS A 16 42.55 5.09 -52.47
CA LYS A 16 41.83 6.35 -52.27
C LYS A 16 40.55 6.38 -53.10
N ALA A 17 39.53 7.06 -52.60
CA ALA A 17 38.26 7.24 -53.33
C ALA A 17 38.48 8.00 -54.64
N TYR A 18 37.90 7.49 -55.73
CA TYR A 18 37.95 8.12 -57.05
C TYR A 18 36.57 8.13 -57.70
N ARG A 19 36.41 8.93 -58.76
CA ARG A 19 35.13 9.18 -59.43
C ARG A 19 35.18 8.74 -60.88
N LEU A 20 34.13 8.06 -61.31
CA LEU A 20 33.85 7.81 -62.72
C LEU A 20 32.67 8.68 -63.12
N SER A 21 32.94 9.68 -63.94
CA SER A 21 31.95 10.68 -64.36
C SER A 21 31.08 10.15 -65.50
N ASP A 22 29.79 10.47 -65.43
CA ASP A 22 28.85 10.39 -66.54
C ASP A 22 28.54 11.83 -67.03
N CYS A 23 27.46 12.01 -67.79
CA CYS A 23 27.03 13.32 -68.28
C CYS A 23 26.33 14.18 -67.20
N HIS A 24 26.29 15.49 -67.44
CA HIS A 24 25.50 16.48 -66.67
C HIS A 24 25.67 16.42 -65.14
N GLY A 25 26.90 16.21 -64.68
CA GLY A 25 27.24 16.23 -63.26
C GLY A 25 26.91 14.94 -62.50
N LEU A 26 26.34 13.92 -63.15
CA LEU A 26 26.19 12.59 -62.58
C LEU A 26 27.55 11.88 -62.58
N TYR A 27 27.89 11.24 -61.47
CA TYR A 27 29.08 10.40 -61.37
C TYR A 27 28.90 9.33 -60.31
N ILE A 28 29.66 8.26 -60.41
CA ILE A 28 29.76 7.25 -59.36
C ILE A 28 31.10 7.41 -58.63
N GLN A 29 31.06 7.41 -57.30
CA GLN A 29 32.25 7.40 -56.47
C GLN A 29 32.52 5.97 -56.03
N VAL A 30 33.73 5.48 -56.33
CA VAL A 30 34.24 4.19 -55.86
C VAL A 30 35.10 4.47 -54.63
N ASN A 31 34.70 3.93 -53.49
CA ASN A 31 35.43 4.09 -52.24
C ASN A 31 36.51 3.00 -52.08
N PRO A 32 37.54 3.23 -51.24
CA PRO A 32 38.58 2.22 -50.96
C PRO A 32 38.02 0.89 -50.43
N SER A 33 36.87 0.93 -49.75
CA SER A 33 36.17 -0.27 -49.26
C SER A 33 35.44 -1.07 -50.36
N GLY A 34 35.49 -0.63 -51.62
CA GLY A 34 34.79 -1.27 -52.74
C GLY A 34 33.34 -0.81 -52.92
N SER A 35 32.78 -0.04 -51.98
CA SER A 35 31.42 0.52 -52.12
C SER A 35 31.34 1.56 -53.24
N LYS A 36 30.27 1.51 -54.02
CA LYS A 36 30.03 2.40 -55.17
C LYS A 36 28.75 3.20 -54.96
N LEU A 37 28.86 4.53 -54.94
CA LEU A 37 27.74 5.43 -54.62
C LEU A 37 27.53 6.46 -55.73
N TRP A 38 26.29 6.60 -56.18
CA TRP A 38 25.89 7.61 -57.15
C TRP A 38 25.76 8.99 -56.52
N TYR A 39 26.32 9.98 -57.20
CA TYR A 39 26.19 11.38 -56.84
C TYR A 39 25.85 12.24 -58.05
N LEU A 40 25.06 13.28 -57.80
CA LEU A 40 24.80 14.34 -58.75
C LEU A 40 25.36 15.66 -58.21
N LYS A 41 26.22 16.29 -59.01
CA LYS A 41 26.70 17.66 -58.79
C LYS A 41 25.84 18.61 -59.61
N PHE A 42 25.27 19.63 -58.98
CA PHE A 42 24.44 20.63 -59.65
C PHE A 42 24.62 22.01 -59.02
N ARG A 43 24.26 23.07 -59.76
CA ARG A 43 24.19 24.43 -59.22
C ARG A 43 22.73 24.84 -59.09
N PHE A 44 22.42 25.53 -58.01
CA PHE A 44 21.12 26.16 -57.78
C PHE A 44 21.41 27.56 -57.20
N GLY A 45 21.02 28.61 -57.91
CA GLY A 45 21.54 29.96 -57.70
C GLY A 45 23.07 30.02 -57.83
N ASN A 46 23.74 30.75 -56.94
CA ASN A 46 25.21 30.89 -56.92
C ASN A 46 25.94 29.79 -56.13
N LYS A 47 25.24 28.74 -55.66
CA LYS A 47 25.83 27.66 -54.84
C LYS A 47 25.92 26.34 -55.58
N GLU A 48 27.10 25.73 -55.51
CA GLU A 48 27.31 24.35 -55.98
C GLU A 48 26.89 23.35 -54.90
N ASN A 49 26.05 22.40 -55.29
CA ASN A 49 25.47 21.40 -54.42
C ASN A 49 25.82 19.98 -54.91
N ARG A 50 25.85 19.04 -53.98
CA ARG A 50 26.08 17.62 -54.24
C ARG A 50 25.01 16.79 -53.55
N MET A 51 24.37 15.89 -54.29
CA MET A 51 23.33 15.00 -53.76
C MET A 51 23.67 13.54 -54.02
N ALA A 52 23.50 12.68 -53.01
CA ALA A 52 23.62 11.23 -53.16
C ALA A 52 22.32 10.62 -53.71
N LEU A 53 22.40 9.81 -54.76
CA LEU A 53 21.24 9.17 -55.40
C LEU A 53 21.02 7.72 -54.94
N GLY A 54 22.06 7.07 -54.43
CA GLY A 54 22.01 5.73 -53.84
C GLY A 54 23.20 4.85 -54.22
N PRO A 55 23.29 3.63 -53.64
CA PRO A 55 24.37 2.69 -53.91
C PRO A 55 24.15 1.92 -55.23
N TYR A 56 25.24 1.58 -55.91
CA TYR A 56 25.26 0.62 -57.02
C TYR A 56 25.57 -0.79 -56.47
N PRO A 57 24.95 -1.88 -56.97
CA PRO A 57 24.04 -1.93 -58.13
C PRO A 57 22.55 -1.69 -57.82
N LEU A 58 22.16 -1.46 -56.56
CA LEU A 58 20.76 -1.22 -56.17
C LEU A 58 20.10 -0.09 -56.97
N ILE A 59 20.85 0.96 -57.27
CA ILE A 59 20.51 1.96 -58.28
C ILE A 59 21.37 1.68 -59.51
N SER A 60 20.72 1.19 -60.56
CA SER A 60 21.36 0.96 -61.87
C SER A 60 21.77 2.29 -62.54
N LEU A 61 22.64 2.23 -63.53
CA LEU A 61 23.01 3.42 -64.33
C LEU A 61 21.77 4.07 -64.98
N ALA A 62 20.82 3.26 -65.47
CA ALA A 62 19.59 3.76 -66.07
C ALA A 62 18.73 4.53 -65.05
N LEU A 63 18.51 3.95 -63.87
CA LEU A 63 17.75 4.59 -62.80
C LEU A 63 18.46 5.82 -62.23
N ALA A 64 19.80 5.83 -62.22
CA ALA A 64 20.58 7.01 -61.84
C ALA A 64 20.39 8.18 -62.83
N ARG A 65 20.30 7.89 -64.13
CA ARG A 65 20.02 8.89 -65.18
C ARG A 65 18.58 9.41 -65.11
N GLU A 66 17.61 8.55 -64.82
CA GLU A 66 16.22 8.96 -64.57
C GLU A 66 16.13 9.94 -63.39
N LYS A 67 16.71 9.56 -62.23
CA LYS A 67 16.79 10.44 -61.06
C LYS A 67 17.52 11.75 -61.34
N GLN A 68 18.53 11.73 -62.19
CA GLN A 68 19.22 12.95 -62.64
C GLN A 68 18.28 13.84 -63.45
N ALA A 69 17.51 13.29 -64.39
CA ALA A 69 16.56 14.03 -65.20
C ALA A 69 15.49 14.71 -64.32
N ASP A 70 14.95 13.98 -63.34
CA ASP A 70 14.00 14.53 -62.36
C ASP A 70 14.58 15.70 -61.57
N ILE A 71 15.81 15.56 -61.06
CA ILE A 71 16.45 16.63 -60.30
C ILE A 71 16.72 17.85 -61.19
N ARG A 72 17.07 17.64 -62.46
CA ARG A 72 17.25 18.75 -63.42
C ARG A 72 15.94 19.45 -63.75
N ARG A 73 14.82 18.72 -63.85
CA ARG A 73 13.48 19.31 -63.99
C ARG A 73 13.13 20.21 -62.81
N LEU A 74 13.38 19.75 -61.57
CA LEU A 74 13.16 20.56 -60.37
C LEU A 74 14.00 21.86 -60.37
N ILE A 75 15.24 21.79 -60.83
CA ILE A 75 16.11 22.98 -60.96
C ILE A 75 15.54 23.96 -62.01
N LEU A 76 15.00 23.46 -63.12
CA LEU A 76 14.36 24.27 -64.16
C LEU A 76 13.11 25.00 -63.63
N GLU A 77 12.35 24.32 -62.78
CA GLU A 77 11.16 24.86 -62.10
C GLU A 77 11.50 25.82 -60.94
N GLY A 78 12.78 26.11 -60.69
CA GLY A 78 13.21 26.99 -59.61
C GLY A 78 13.07 26.38 -58.21
N ILE A 79 12.90 25.06 -58.10
CA ILE A 79 12.77 24.35 -56.83
C ILE A 79 14.13 23.79 -56.41
N ASN A 80 14.60 24.12 -55.20
CA ASN A 80 15.85 23.56 -54.68
C ASN A 80 15.67 22.06 -54.34
N PRO A 81 16.31 21.13 -55.06
CA PRO A 81 16.10 19.69 -54.85
C PRO A 81 16.58 19.20 -53.47
N ALA A 82 17.57 19.89 -52.88
CA ALA A 82 18.06 19.56 -51.55
C ALA A 82 17.09 19.97 -50.43
N GLU A 83 16.35 21.07 -50.64
CA GLU A 83 15.31 21.51 -49.69
C GLU A 83 14.02 20.72 -49.86
N LYS A 84 13.57 20.47 -51.09
CA LYS A 84 12.42 19.57 -51.34
C LYS A 84 12.61 18.20 -50.70
N ARG A 85 13.81 17.60 -50.81
CA ARG A 85 14.15 16.34 -50.13
C ARG A 85 14.23 16.46 -48.60
N ARG A 86 14.51 17.64 -48.06
CA ARG A 86 14.46 17.93 -46.61
C ARG A 86 13.03 18.14 -46.13
N GLU A 87 12.18 18.77 -46.94
CA GLU A 87 10.76 19.02 -46.67
C GLU A 87 9.94 17.73 -46.77
N GLU A 88 10.16 16.90 -47.78
CA GLU A 88 9.59 15.55 -47.88
C GLU A 88 10.01 14.67 -46.69
N LYS A 89 11.20 14.91 -46.12
CA LYS A 89 11.65 14.28 -44.87
C LYS A 89 11.04 14.89 -43.62
N ARG A 90 10.64 16.16 -43.65
CA ARG A 90 10.00 16.87 -42.52
C ARG A 90 8.49 16.61 -42.47
N GLY A 91 7.85 16.31 -43.61
CA GLY A 91 6.41 16.13 -43.72
C GLY A 91 5.67 17.46 -43.50
N GLY A 92 4.55 17.68 -44.20
CA GLY A 92 3.62 18.76 -43.82
C GLY A 92 3.06 18.56 -42.40
N GLU A 93 2.28 19.52 -41.91
CA GLU A 93 1.58 19.35 -40.63
C GLU A 93 0.80 18.03 -40.64
N PRO A 94 1.04 17.13 -39.67
CA PRO A 94 0.38 15.84 -39.65
C PRO A 94 -1.11 16.04 -39.39
N LEU A 95 -1.95 15.45 -40.24
CA LEU A 95 -3.41 15.45 -40.09
C LEU A 95 -3.83 14.88 -38.72
N TYR A 96 -3.08 13.89 -38.21
CA TYR A 96 -3.29 13.28 -36.91
C TYR A 96 -1.97 13.23 -36.11
N THR A 97 -1.91 13.98 -35.01
CA THR A 97 -0.80 13.90 -34.06
C THR A 97 -1.10 12.88 -32.97
N PHE A 98 -0.07 12.33 -32.32
CA PHE A 98 -0.29 11.48 -31.16
C PHE A 98 -1.09 12.19 -30.06
N GLU A 99 -0.81 13.48 -29.82
CA GLU A 99 -1.53 14.26 -28.83
C GLU A 99 -3.01 14.46 -29.17
N SER A 100 -3.35 14.80 -30.42
CA SER A 100 -4.74 15.01 -30.81
C SER A 100 -5.57 13.74 -30.61
N VAL A 101 -5.06 12.60 -31.06
CA VAL A 101 -5.71 11.30 -30.92
C VAL A 101 -5.78 10.85 -29.46
N ALA A 102 -4.75 11.09 -28.65
CA ALA A 102 -4.78 10.76 -27.23
C ALA A 102 -5.83 11.56 -26.45
N ARG A 103 -6.02 12.84 -26.80
CA ARG A 103 -7.06 13.70 -26.21
C ARG A 103 -8.46 13.25 -26.63
N GLU A 104 -8.64 12.87 -27.89
CA GLU A 104 -9.90 12.33 -28.41
C GLU A 104 -10.25 10.96 -27.79
N TRP A 105 -9.26 10.08 -27.62
CA TRP A 105 -9.44 8.83 -26.90
C TRP A 105 -9.89 9.05 -25.45
N VAL A 106 -9.31 10.02 -24.75
CA VAL A 106 -9.73 10.32 -23.37
C VAL A 106 -11.13 10.92 -23.34
N SER A 107 -11.48 11.81 -24.28
CA SER A 107 -12.78 12.45 -24.32
C SER A 107 -13.90 11.44 -24.64
N SER A 108 -13.68 10.54 -25.60
CA SER A 108 -14.64 9.51 -26.05
C SER A 108 -14.97 8.43 -25.01
N ASN A 109 -14.14 8.26 -23.96
CA ASN A 109 -14.43 7.31 -22.89
C ASN A 109 -15.58 7.78 -21.99
N VAL A 110 -16.81 7.33 -22.25
CA VAL A 110 -18.01 7.73 -21.47
C VAL A 110 -18.04 7.18 -20.04
N ASN A 111 -17.42 6.01 -19.80
CA ASN A 111 -17.47 5.33 -18.50
C ASN A 111 -16.46 5.89 -17.47
N TRP A 112 -15.60 6.81 -17.88
CA TRP A 112 -14.57 7.37 -17.00
C TRP A 112 -15.06 8.63 -16.31
N SER A 113 -14.81 8.73 -15.00
CA SER A 113 -15.05 9.98 -14.27
C SER A 113 -14.21 11.11 -14.84
N ALA A 114 -14.71 12.35 -14.76
CA ALA A 114 -13.97 13.54 -15.21
C ALA A 114 -12.59 13.66 -14.56
N GLU A 115 -12.48 13.27 -13.29
CA GLU A 115 -11.20 13.21 -12.58
C GLU A 115 -10.25 12.15 -13.15
N HIS A 116 -10.77 10.97 -13.49
CA HIS A 116 -9.95 9.93 -14.10
C HIS A 116 -9.40 10.38 -15.45
N LYS A 117 -10.22 11.04 -16.29
CA LYS A 117 -9.82 11.65 -17.56
C LYS A 117 -8.69 12.66 -17.37
N LYS A 118 -8.89 13.64 -16.46
CA LYS A 118 -7.87 14.65 -16.11
C LYS A 118 -6.56 14.01 -15.66
N ARG A 119 -6.62 12.99 -14.79
CA ARG A 119 -5.44 12.27 -14.30
C ARG A 119 -4.72 11.52 -15.41
N VAL A 120 -5.44 10.92 -16.35
CA VAL A 120 -4.84 10.21 -17.50
C VAL A 120 -4.12 11.21 -18.40
N LEU A 121 -4.78 12.30 -18.79
CA LEU A 121 -4.19 13.35 -19.62
C LEU A 121 -2.97 13.99 -18.97
N ARG A 122 -3.04 14.30 -17.68
CA ARG A 122 -1.90 14.87 -16.94
C ARG A 122 -0.64 14.01 -17.04
N TYR A 123 -0.79 12.68 -17.05
CA TYR A 123 0.36 11.79 -17.20
C TYR A 123 0.94 11.83 -18.62
N PHE A 124 0.09 11.94 -19.65
CA PHE A 124 0.59 12.15 -21.02
C PHE A 124 1.28 13.50 -21.17
N GLU A 125 0.70 14.57 -20.64
CA GLU A 125 1.29 15.93 -20.65
C GLU A 125 2.65 15.99 -19.96
N LEU A 126 2.82 15.23 -18.87
CA LEU A 126 4.08 15.20 -18.12
C LEU A 126 5.16 14.35 -18.77
N TYR A 127 4.78 13.24 -19.42
CA TYR A 127 5.74 12.17 -19.75
C TYR A 127 5.80 11.77 -21.21
N VAL A 128 4.77 12.05 -22.02
CA VAL A 128 4.67 11.54 -23.40
C VAL A 128 4.58 12.67 -24.42
N PHE A 129 3.71 13.65 -24.21
CA PHE A 129 3.53 14.77 -25.12
C PHE A 129 4.78 15.62 -25.35
N PRO A 130 5.67 15.84 -24.36
CA PRO A 130 6.91 16.58 -24.59
C PRO A 130 7.81 15.97 -25.68
N THR A 131 7.78 14.64 -25.84
CA THR A 131 8.65 13.92 -26.79
C THR A 131 7.90 13.50 -28.05
N ASN A 132 6.67 13.00 -27.91
CA ASN A 132 5.94 12.34 -28.98
C ASN A 132 4.65 13.08 -29.38
N GLY A 133 4.25 14.13 -28.66
CA GLY A 133 2.92 14.76 -28.81
C GLY A 133 2.64 15.26 -30.22
N SER A 134 3.61 15.95 -30.82
CA SER A 134 3.52 16.52 -32.18
C SER A 134 3.84 15.53 -33.30
N CYS A 135 4.23 14.29 -32.97
CA CYS A 135 4.57 13.30 -33.98
C CYS A 135 3.32 12.82 -34.73
N ASP A 136 3.48 12.59 -36.04
CA ASP A 136 2.49 11.95 -36.90
C ASP A 136 2.22 10.52 -36.45
N ILE A 137 1.02 10.25 -35.94
CA ILE A 137 0.66 8.95 -35.37
C ILE A 137 0.75 7.82 -36.41
N THR A 138 0.55 8.14 -37.70
CA THR A 138 0.55 7.18 -38.80
C THR A 138 1.94 6.63 -39.12
N LYS A 139 2.99 7.32 -38.69
CA LYS A 139 4.40 6.96 -38.97
C LYS A 139 5.12 6.39 -37.75
N MET A 140 4.47 6.36 -36.58
CA MET A 140 5.11 5.94 -35.33
C MET A 140 5.39 4.43 -35.32
N LYS A 141 6.59 4.06 -34.89
CA LYS A 141 7.00 2.67 -34.68
C LYS A 141 7.15 2.35 -33.20
N VAL A 142 7.25 1.06 -32.87
CA VAL A 142 7.43 0.56 -31.48
C VAL A 142 8.55 1.32 -30.76
N LYS A 143 9.70 1.50 -31.43
CA LYS A 143 10.87 2.19 -30.87
C LYS A 143 10.56 3.63 -30.46
N ASP A 144 9.73 4.33 -31.23
CA ASP A 144 9.42 5.75 -31.02
C ASP A 144 8.49 5.89 -29.80
N LEU A 145 7.55 4.96 -29.67
CA LEU A 145 6.63 4.87 -28.52
C LEU A 145 7.35 4.51 -27.20
N LEU A 146 8.45 3.76 -27.28
CA LEU A 146 9.23 3.36 -26.10
C LEU A 146 10.11 4.47 -25.51
N VAL A 147 10.50 5.48 -26.30
CA VAL A 147 11.40 6.56 -25.83
C VAL A 147 10.88 7.21 -24.54
N PRO A 148 9.67 7.81 -24.49
CA PRO A 148 9.18 8.46 -23.28
C PRO A 148 8.99 7.49 -22.11
N ILE A 149 8.63 6.23 -22.40
CA ILE A 149 8.38 5.23 -21.36
C ILE A 149 9.70 4.81 -20.69
N LYS A 150 10.76 4.60 -21.48
CA LYS A 150 12.09 4.25 -20.97
C LYS A 150 12.75 5.39 -20.19
N GLU A 151 12.44 6.65 -20.52
CA GLU A 151 12.89 7.79 -19.72
C GLU A 151 12.28 7.77 -18.31
N VAL A 152 10.98 7.47 -18.21
CA VAL A 152 10.29 7.31 -16.91
C VAL A 152 10.82 6.09 -16.13
N GLU A 153 11.10 4.99 -16.83
CA GLU A 153 11.71 3.79 -16.24
C GLU A 153 13.11 4.10 -15.66
N LYS A 154 13.97 4.79 -16.42
CA LYS A 154 15.30 5.23 -15.96
C LYS A 154 15.24 6.13 -14.73
N ALA A 155 14.16 6.90 -14.58
CA ALA A 155 13.91 7.71 -13.39
C ALA A 155 13.41 6.89 -12.17
N GLY A 156 13.36 5.56 -12.26
CA GLY A 156 12.94 4.65 -11.19
C GLY A 156 11.42 4.55 -10.98
N LYS A 157 10.60 5.20 -11.83
CA LYS A 157 9.13 5.27 -11.66
C LYS A 157 8.42 4.13 -12.40
N LEU A 158 8.70 2.89 -12.00
CA LEU A 158 8.27 1.69 -12.72
C LEU A 158 6.73 1.53 -12.87
N ASP A 159 5.93 1.86 -11.84
CA ASP A 159 4.44 1.81 -11.96
C ASP A 159 3.92 2.86 -12.95
N VAL A 160 4.53 4.04 -12.98
CA VAL A 160 4.18 5.10 -13.94
C VAL A 160 4.52 4.64 -15.36
N ALA A 161 5.71 4.09 -15.58
CA ALA A 161 6.13 3.57 -16.88
C ALA A 161 5.20 2.46 -17.38
N SER A 162 4.86 1.48 -16.53
CA SER A 162 3.93 0.41 -16.86
C SER A 162 2.53 0.93 -17.23
N ARG A 163 1.99 1.90 -16.46
CA ARG A 163 0.70 2.53 -16.78
C ARG A 163 0.73 3.34 -18.07
N LEU A 164 1.83 4.06 -18.34
CA LEU A 164 2.00 4.80 -19.59
C LEU A 164 2.04 3.86 -20.79
N GLN A 165 2.78 2.76 -20.70
CA GLN A 165 2.82 1.72 -21.73
C GLN A 165 1.42 1.20 -22.08
N GLN A 166 0.64 0.81 -21.07
CA GLN A 166 -0.73 0.33 -21.27
C GLN A 166 -1.62 1.38 -21.94
N ARG A 167 -1.52 2.64 -21.51
CA ARG A 167 -2.32 3.74 -22.06
C ARG A 167 -1.91 4.10 -23.48
N THR A 168 -0.62 4.16 -23.79
CA THR A 168 -0.10 4.34 -25.15
C THR A 168 -0.61 3.24 -26.07
N ALA A 169 -0.65 1.99 -25.60
CA ALA A 169 -1.24 0.89 -26.36
C ALA A 169 -2.75 1.06 -26.61
N CYS A 170 -3.49 1.61 -25.65
CA CYS A 170 -4.90 1.95 -25.83
C CYS A 170 -5.11 3.11 -26.81
N VAL A 171 -4.25 4.15 -26.81
CA VAL A 171 -4.33 5.25 -27.79
C VAL A 171 -4.10 4.72 -29.21
N MET A 172 -3.06 3.90 -29.41
CA MET A 172 -2.80 3.30 -30.74
C MET A 172 -3.92 2.33 -31.15
N ARG A 173 -4.53 1.60 -30.20
CA ARG A 173 -5.72 0.78 -30.47
C ARG A 173 -6.92 1.63 -30.89
N TYR A 174 -7.14 2.77 -30.24
CA TYR A 174 -8.18 3.71 -30.61
C TYR A 174 -7.94 4.28 -32.02
N ALA A 175 -6.69 4.59 -32.38
CA ALA A 175 -6.34 5.01 -33.73
C ALA A 175 -6.70 3.94 -34.78
N VAL A 176 -6.46 2.65 -34.49
CA VAL A 176 -6.90 1.54 -35.36
C VAL A 176 -8.43 1.50 -35.49
N GLN A 177 -9.14 1.60 -34.37
CA GLN A 177 -10.61 1.54 -34.35
C GLN A 177 -11.28 2.67 -35.14
N ASN A 178 -10.63 3.82 -35.27
CA ASN A 178 -11.12 4.96 -36.06
C ASN A 178 -10.53 5.01 -37.47
N GLY A 179 -9.83 3.96 -37.92
CA GLY A 179 -9.26 3.89 -39.27
C GLY A 179 -8.11 4.87 -39.54
N ILE A 180 -7.48 5.43 -38.50
CA ILE A 180 -6.34 6.35 -38.63
C ILE A 180 -5.06 5.58 -38.99
N ILE A 181 -4.93 4.35 -38.48
CA ILE A 181 -3.81 3.43 -38.76
C ILE A 181 -4.33 2.01 -38.94
N ASP A 182 -3.66 1.21 -39.78
CA ASP A 182 -4.12 -0.17 -40.07
C ASP A 182 -3.74 -1.18 -38.98
N HIS A 183 -2.62 -0.94 -38.29
CA HIS A 183 -2.04 -1.85 -37.30
C HIS A 183 -1.63 -1.10 -36.05
N ASN A 184 -1.72 -1.76 -34.88
CA ASN A 184 -1.29 -1.21 -33.61
C ASN A 184 0.19 -1.56 -33.32
N PRO A 185 1.17 -0.65 -33.56
CA PRO A 185 2.58 -0.89 -33.23
C PRO A 185 2.85 -0.98 -31.73
N ALA A 186 1.89 -0.62 -30.87
CA ALA A 186 2.04 -0.68 -29.44
C ALA A 186 1.68 -2.05 -28.84
N SER A 187 1.18 -2.99 -29.65
CA SER A 187 0.84 -4.36 -29.23
C SER A 187 2.07 -5.11 -28.69
N ASP A 188 3.22 -4.93 -29.33
CA ASP A 188 4.51 -5.54 -28.95
C ASP A 188 5.25 -4.78 -27.82
N LEU A 189 4.62 -3.80 -27.18
CA LEU A 189 5.25 -3.11 -26.05
C LEU A 189 5.30 -4.01 -24.82
N THR A 190 4.39 -4.97 -24.67
CA THR A 190 4.32 -5.83 -23.48
C THR A 190 5.67 -6.54 -23.24
N GLY A 191 6.25 -6.35 -22.05
CA GLY A 191 7.57 -6.91 -21.70
C GLY A 191 8.78 -6.02 -22.01
N ALA A 192 8.60 -4.90 -22.73
CA ALA A 192 9.68 -3.97 -23.06
C ALA A 192 10.11 -3.04 -21.91
N VAL A 193 9.37 -3.07 -20.79
CA VAL A 193 9.56 -2.23 -19.60
C VAL A 193 9.50 -3.14 -18.38
N SER A 194 10.39 -2.91 -17.42
CA SER A 194 10.44 -3.67 -16.18
C SER A 194 9.13 -3.51 -15.40
N THR A 195 8.44 -4.63 -15.14
CA THR A 195 7.25 -4.61 -14.28
C THR A 195 7.69 -4.43 -12.83
N PRO A 196 7.18 -3.42 -12.11
CA PRO A 196 7.44 -3.31 -10.68
C PRO A 196 6.91 -4.56 -9.97
N LYS A 197 7.68 -5.09 -9.01
CA LYS A 197 7.16 -6.13 -8.09
C LYS A 197 5.94 -5.57 -7.38
N VAL A 198 4.82 -6.29 -7.43
CA VAL A 198 3.60 -5.92 -6.71
C VAL A 198 3.92 -5.87 -5.22
N ARG A 199 3.79 -4.69 -4.62
CA ARG A 199 3.89 -4.52 -3.17
C ARG A 199 2.48 -4.48 -2.60
N HIS A 200 2.14 -5.48 -1.82
CA HIS A 200 0.89 -5.49 -1.06
C HIS A 200 0.99 -4.48 0.08
N HIS A 201 -0.15 -3.94 0.51
CA HIS A 201 -0.20 -3.08 1.69
C HIS A 201 0.25 -3.87 2.92
N PRO A 202 1.16 -3.33 3.75
CA PRO A 202 1.64 -4.02 4.93
C PRO A 202 0.49 -4.21 5.92
N ALA A 203 0.43 -5.43 6.47
CA ALA A 203 -0.55 -5.88 7.44
C ALA A 203 0.22 -6.63 8.52
N LEU A 204 -0.15 -6.38 9.77
CA LEU A 204 0.52 -6.98 10.90
C LEU A 204 0.21 -8.49 10.97
N ASP A 205 1.19 -9.30 11.32
CA ASP A 205 0.93 -10.71 11.64
C ASP A 205 -0.02 -10.80 12.85
N LEU A 206 -0.94 -11.76 12.83
CA LEU A 206 -2.01 -11.87 13.83
C LEU A 206 -1.46 -12.11 15.25
N ASN A 207 -0.26 -12.69 15.37
CA ASN A 207 0.42 -12.92 16.64
C ASN A 207 0.88 -11.64 17.35
N LEU A 208 0.94 -10.51 16.65
CA LEU A 208 1.29 -9.21 17.18
C LEU A 208 0.06 -8.34 17.49
N ILE A 209 -1.16 -8.86 17.32
CA ILE A 209 -2.40 -8.17 17.71
C ILE A 209 -2.39 -7.74 19.18
N PRO A 210 -1.94 -8.55 20.16
CA PRO A 210 -1.91 -8.12 21.56
C PRO A 210 -1.13 -6.81 21.76
N ASP A 211 0.14 -6.78 21.34
CA ASP A 211 1.02 -5.62 21.43
C ASP A 211 0.44 -4.42 20.68
N PHE A 212 -0.20 -4.66 19.53
CA PHE A 212 -0.86 -3.62 18.75
C PHE A 212 -2.02 -2.97 19.49
N LEU A 213 -2.89 -3.77 20.12
CA LEU A 213 -4.04 -3.27 20.86
C LEU A 213 -3.60 -2.46 22.09
N GLU A 214 -2.58 -2.93 22.81
CA GLU A 214 -1.98 -2.22 23.93
C GLU A 214 -1.44 -0.84 23.49
N ARG A 215 -0.64 -0.78 22.41
CA ARG A 215 -0.13 0.49 21.86
C ARG A 215 -1.24 1.43 21.39
N VAL A 216 -2.33 0.89 20.87
CA VAL A 216 -3.50 1.70 20.51
C VAL A 216 -4.16 2.28 21.75
N ASP A 217 -4.29 1.52 22.83
CA ASP A 217 -4.84 1.99 24.11
C ASP A 217 -3.95 3.03 24.80
N ASP A 218 -2.63 2.88 24.66
CA ASP A 218 -1.65 3.79 25.24
C ASP A 218 -1.35 5.04 24.42
N PHE A 219 -1.95 5.18 23.24
CA PHE A 219 -1.74 6.31 22.35
C PHE A 219 -2.07 7.65 23.02
N LYS A 220 -1.05 8.48 23.27
CA LYS A 220 -1.15 9.78 23.96
C LYS A 220 -1.60 10.95 23.06
N GLY A 221 -2.08 10.68 21.84
CA GLY A 221 -2.57 11.71 20.92
C GLY A 221 -4.04 12.09 21.17
N ARG A 222 -4.65 12.82 20.22
CA ARG A 222 -6.07 13.21 20.30
C ARG A 222 -6.96 11.98 20.44
N LYS A 223 -7.83 11.97 21.45
CA LYS A 223 -8.75 10.87 21.74
C LYS A 223 -9.60 10.43 20.54
N LEU A 224 -10.14 11.39 19.78
CA LEU A 224 -10.89 11.12 18.55
C LEU A 224 -10.06 10.37 17.49
N THR A 225 -8.74 10.58 17.45
CA THR A 225 -7.84 9.83 16.55
C THR A 225 -7.65 8.39 17.03
N GLN A 226 -7.51 8.18 18.34
CA GLN A 226 -7.48 6.83 18.93
C GLN A 226 -8.75 6.04 18.57
N LEU A 227 -9.91 6.67 18.75
CA LEU A 227 -11.21 6.06 18.44
C LEU A 227 -11.37 5.75 16.95
N ALA A 228 -10.86 6.63 16.07
CA ALA A 228 -10.84 6.36 14.64
C ALA A 228 -9.99 5.14 14.27
N VAL A 229 -8.85 4.94 14.94
CA VAL A 229 -8.00 3.76 14.73
C VAL A 229 -8.72 2.49 15.20
N LYS A 230 -9.32 2.51 16.39
CA LYS A 230 -10.10 1.38 16.93
C LYS A 230 -11.28 1.01 16.04
N LEU A 231 -12.08 2.00 15.61
CA LEU A 231 -13.20 1.76 14.70
C LEU A 231 -12.74 1.29 13.32
N ALA A 232 -11.63 1.81 12.80
CA ALA A 232 -11.05 1.32 11.54
C ALA A 232 -10.62 -0.15 11.64
N LEU A 233 -10.10 -0.58 12.78
CA LEU A 233 -9.71 -1.96 13.03
C LEU A 233 -10.94 -2.88 13.13
N LEU A 234 -11.95 -2.48 13.90
CA LEU A 234 -13.17 -3.26 14.11
C LEU A 234 -14.01 -3.39 12.84
N LEU A 235 -14.20 -2.30 12.11
CA LEU A 235 -15.09 -2.27 10.94
C LEU A 235 -14.37 -2.63 9.65
N PHE A 236 -13.04 -2.48 9.64
CA PHE A 236 -12.17 -2.71 8.48
C PHE A 236 -12.73 -2.11 7.17
N ILE A 237 -13.38 -0.96 7.26
CA ILE A 237 -13.87 -0.19 6.11
C ILE A 237 -12.74 0.64 5.49
N ARG A 238 -12.97 1.21 4.31
CA ARG A 238 -11.94 2.01 3.63
C ARG A 238 -11.77 3.35 4.34
N SER A 239 -10.55 3.89 4.31
CA SER A 239 -10.23 5.19 4.91
C SER A 239 -11.17 6.32 4.44
N SER A 240 -11.54 6.34 3.15
CA SER A 240 -12.51 7.34 2.65
C SER A 240 -13.92 7.14 3.20
N GLU A 241 -14.34 5.89 3.43
CA GLU A 241 -15.67 5.58 3.97
C GLU A 241 -15.75 6.02 5.43
N LEU A 242 -14.70 5.80 6.23
CA LEU A 242 -14.61 6.23 7.62
C LEU A 242 -14.50 7.76 7.76
N ARG A 243 -13.63 8.37 6.96
CA ARG A 243 -13.33 9.81 7.04
C ARG A 243 -14.56 10.68 6.75
N PHE A 244 -15.38 10.27 5.79
CA PHE A 244 -16.55 11.03 5.35
C PHE A 244 -17.86 10.54 5.99
N ALA A 245 -17.75 9.70 7.03
CA ALA A 245 -18.89 9.18 7.77
C ALA A 245 -19.73 10.31 8.38
N ARG A 246 -21.05 10.18 8.24
CA ARG A 246 -22.05 11.09 8.83
C ARG A 246 -22.92 10.32 9.82
N TRP A 247 -23.43 11.02 10.83
CA TRP A 247 -24.24 10.38 11.87
C TRP A 247 -25.58 9.84 11.38
N ASP A 248 -26.15 10.44 10.33
CA ASP A 248 -27.41 9.99 9.71
C ASP A 248 -27.27 8.67 8.92
N GLU A 249 -26.04 8.24 8.62
CA GLU A 249 -25.75 6.95 8.00
C GLU A 249 -25.77 5.78 9.01
N ILE A 250 -25.74 6.09 10.31
CA ILE A 250 -25.53 5.12 11.39
C ILE A 250 -26.82 4.94 12.19
N ASP A 251 -27.38 3.74 12.09
CA ASP A 251 -28.49 3.28 12.90
C ASP A 251 -27.95 2.45 14.07
N LEU A 252 -27.78 3.10 15.23
CA LEU A 252 -27.31 2.45 16.45
C LEU A 252 -28.36 1.50 17.04
N HIS A 253 -29.65 1.70 16.77
CA HIS A 253 -30.71 0.83 17.28
C HIS A 253 -30.70 -0.52 16.56
N ASN A 254 -30.58 -0.50 15.24
CA ASN A 254 -30.47 -1.72 14.41
C ASN A 254 -29.04 -2.24 14.27
N ALA A 255 -28.06 -1.66 15.00
CA ALA A 255 -26.65 -2.00 14.94
C ALA A 255 -26.13 -2.09 13.49
N MET A 256 -26.38 -1.04 12.70
CA MET A 256 -26.08 -1.03 11.27
C MET A 256 -25.57 0.34 10.81
N TRP A 257 -24.51 0.33 10.03
CA TRP A 257 -24.06 1.50 9.27
C TRP A 257 -24.30 1.29 7.78
N THR A 258 -25.13 2.13 7.17
CA THR A 258 -25.39 2.13 5.73
C THR A 258 -24.54 3.17 5.05
N ILE A 259 -23.40 2.76 4.49
CA ILE A 259 -22.55 3.65 3.71
C ILE A 259 -23.23 3.87 2.34
N PRO A 260 -23.61 5.09 1.97
CA PRO A 260 -24.32 5.35 0.72
C PRO A 260 -23.41 5.14 -0.50
N ALA A 261 -23.99 5.03 -1.69
CA ALA A 261 -23.22 4.91 -2.94
C ALA A 261 -22.35 6.16 -3.20
N GLU A 262 -22.93 7.33 -2.94
CA GLU A 262 -22.30 8.66 -3.04
C GLU A 262 -22.80 9.54 -1.90
N ARG A 263 -22.09 10.63 -1.62
CA ARG A 263 -22.41 11.60 -0.58
C ARG A 263 -22.54 12.99 -1.16
N GLU A 264 -23.22 13.87 -0.45
CA GLU A 264 -23.19 15.28 -0.80
C GLU A 264 -21.77 15.84 -0.64
N PRO A 265 -21.24 16.57 -1.64
CA PRO A 265 -19.90 17.12 -1.57
C PRO A 265 -19.77 18.17 -0.44
N ILE A 266 -18.77 17.99 0.41
CA ILE A 266 -18.35 19.02 1.37
C ILE A 266 -17.53 20.10 0.62
N PRO A 267 -17.93 21.38 0.67
CA PRO A 267 -17.25 22.47 -0.05
C PRO A 267 -15.75 22.56 0.30
N GLY A 268 -14.92 22.69 -0.74
CA GLY A 268 -13.47 22.82 -0.59
C GLY A 268 -12.74 21.56 -0.07
N VAL A 269 -13.43 20.41 0.03
CA VAL A 269 -12.83 19.14 0.43
C VAL A 269 -12.81 18.18 -0.75
N LYS A 270 -11.60 17.84 -1.20
CA LYS A 270 -11.42 16.90 -2.30
C LYS A 270 -11.98 15.52 -1.93
N TYR A 271 -12.75 14.93 -2.85
CA TYR A 271 -13.31 13.57 -2.76
C TYR A 271 -14.38 13.35 -1.70
N SER A 272 -14.91 14.41 -1.09
CA SER A 272 -15.95 14.33 -0.05
C SER A 272 -17.24 13.67 -0.53
N ALA A 273 -17.54 13.71 -1.83
CA ALA A 273 -18.70 13.04 -2.43
C ALA A 273 -18.58 11.50 -2.48
N ARG A 274 -17.42 10.92 -2.14
CA ARG A 274 -17.22 9.48 -2.23
C ARG A 274 -18.02 8.75 -1.15
N GLY A 275 -18.91 7.86 -1.59
CA GLY A 275 -19.55 6.83 -0.77
C GLY A 275 -18.78 5.51 -0.85
N ALA A 276 -19.53 4.40 -0.88
CA ALA A 276 -19.00 3.05 -1.05
C ALA A 276 -18.26 2.89 -2.38
N LYS A 277 -17.12 2.18 -2.37
CA LYS A 277 -16.26 2.00 -3.56
C LYS A 277 -17.00 1.48 -4.80
N MET A 278 -17.99 0.60 -4.59
CA MET A 278 -18.71 -0.06 -5.69
C MET A 278 -19.89 0.75 -6.23
N ARG A 279 -20.10 2.00 -5.75
CA ARG A 279 -21.20 2.88 -6.14
C ARG A 279 -22.59 2.26 -5.93
N SER A 280 -22.69 1.39 -4.94
CA SER A 280 -23.93 0.84 -4.40
C SER A 280 -23.87 0.95 -2.88
N PRO A 281 -25.00 1.12 -2.18
CA PRO A 281 -24.99 1.15 -0.72
C PRO A 281 -24.26 -0.07 -0.14
N HIS A 282 -23.42 0.16 0.86
CA HIS A 282 -22.69 -0.87 1.58
C HIS A 282 -23.17 -0.92 3.03
N LEU A 283 -23.86 -2.02 3.36
CA LEU A 283 -24.35 -2.29 4.70
C LEU A 283 -23.20 -2.85 5.54
N VAL A 284 -22.93 -2.26 6.70
CA VAL A 284 -21.86 -2.65 7.63
C VAL A 284 -22.51 -2.93 8.98
N PRO A 285 -22.67 -4.21 9.37
CA PRO A 285 -23.14 -4.55 10.70
C PRO A 285 -22.16 -4.05 11.77
N LEU A 286 -22.69 -3.54 12.87
CA LEU A 286 -21.90 -3.02 13.98
C LEU A 286 -21.88 -4.06 15.11
N SER A 287 -20.68 -4.37 15.60
CA SER A 287 -20.53 -5.14 16.84
C SER A 287 -20.84 -4.26 18.06
N HIS A 288 -21.07 -4.88 19.22
CA HIS A 288 -21.29 -4.15 20.48
C HIS A 288 -20.13 -3.18 20.77
N GLN A 289 -18.89 -3.62 20.59
CA GLN A 289 -17.68 -2.82 20.76
C GLN A 289 -17.66 -1.61 19.80
N ALA A 290 -18.12 -1.77 18.56
CA ALA A 290 -18.19 -0.65 17.62
C ALA A 290 -19.24 0.38 18.05
N ILE A 291 -20.38 -0.07 18.58
CA ILE A 291 -21.45 0.81 19.10
C ILE A 291 -20.95 1.63 20.30
N GLU A 292 -20.26 0.98 21.24
CA GLU A 292 -19.66 1.65 22.40
C GLU A 292 -18.68 2.75 21.97
N LEU A 293 -17.78 2.45 21.03
CA LEU A 293 -16.84 3.44 20.51
C LEU A 293 -17.55 4.57 19.76
N LEU A 294 -18.64 4.30 19.05
CA LEU A 294 -19.44 5.35 18.39
C LEU A 294 -20.11 6.26 19.43
N HIS A 295 -20.60 5.72 20.54
CA HIS A 295 -21.09 6.55 21.65
C HIS A 295 -19.98 7.43 22.23
N GLU A 296 -18.78 6.88 22.46
CA GLU A 296 -17.62 7.64 22.95
C GLU A 296 -17.19 8.72 21.95
N VAL A 297 -17.16 8.40 20.64
CA VAL A 297 -16.88 9.37 19.57
C VAL A 297 -17.85 10.54 19.63
N ARG A 298 -19.15 10.28 19.84
CA ARG A 298 -20.17 11.32 19.92
C ARG A 298 -19.94 12.27 21.11
N GLN A 299 -19.45 11.76 22.24
CA GLN A 299 -19.12 12.57 23.42
C GLN A 299 -17.91 13.51 23.19
N HIS A 300 -17.02 13.15 22.26
CA HIS A 300 -15.85 13.96 21.89
C HIS A 300 -16.09 14.92 20.72
N CYS A 301 -17.32 14.99 20.20
CA CYS A 301 -17.73 15.88 19.13
C CYS A 301 -18.61 17.02 19.66
N LEU A 302 -18.56 18.18 19.00
CA LEU A 302 -19.45 19.29 19.33
C LEU A 302 -20.91 18.91 19.02
N PRO A 303 -21.89 19.32 19.85
CA PRO A 303 -23.31 19.12 19.54
C PRO A 303 -23.66 19.66 18.15
N GLY A 304 -24.43 18.90 17.38
CA GLY A 304 -24.83 19.27 16.01
C GLY A 304 -23.77 19.08 14.93
N THR A 305 -22.61 18.46 15.25
CA THR A 305 -21.63 18.08 14.22
C THR A 305 -22.20 16.96 13.34
N GLU A 306 -22.27 17.18 12.03
CA GLU A 306 -22.76 16.20 11.05
C GLU A 306 -21.80 15.01 10.88
N LEU A 307 -20.50 15.29 10.85
CA LEU A 307 -19.45 14.30 10.63
C LEU A 307 -19.17 13.49 11.91
N VAL A 308 -18.96 12.18 11.75
CA VAL A 308 -18.52 11.29 12.84
C VAL A 308 -17.08 11.61 13.25
N PHE A 309 -16.20 11.90 12.27
CA PHE A 309 -14.80 12.25 12.50
C PHE A 309 -14.44 13.65 11.96
N PRO A 310 -14.81 14.72 12.68
CA PRO A 310 -14.46 16.08 12.31
C PRO A 310 -12.95 16.35 12.40
N GLY A 311 -12.50 17.24 11.52
CA GLY A 311 -11.16 17.78 11.48
C GLY A 311 -10.88 18.62 12.72
N ASP A 312 -9.63 18.56 13.19
CA ASP A 312 -9.20 19.22 14.42
C ASP A 312 -9.32 20.74 14.37
N HIS A 313 -8.90 21.33 13.25
CA HIS A 313 -8.91 22.78 13.04
C HIS A 313 -10.25 23.30 12.52
N ASN A 314 -11.07 22.44 11.92
CA ASN A 314 -12.35 22.83 11.32
C ASN A 314 -13.31 21.65 11.38
N TYR A 315 -14.31 21.75 12.27
CA TYR A 315 -15.30 20.70 12.53
C TYR A 315 -16.26 20.46 11.37
N ARG A 316 -16.36 21.39 10.40
CA ARG A 316 -17.13 21.22 9.16
C ARG A 316 -16.35 20.49 8.07
N LYS A 317 -15.07 20.22 8.30
CA LYS A 317 -14.23 19.42 7.40
C LYS A 317 -13.90 18.10 8.10
N PRO A 318 -13.69 17.01 7.34
CA PRO A 318 -13.39 15.72 7.94
C PRO A 318 -11.91 15.61 8.34
N MET A 319 -11.60 14.67 9.24
CA MET A 319 -10.22 14.29 9.62
C MET A 319 -9.34 14.05 8.39
N SER A 320 -8.01 14.17 8.46
CA SER A 320 -7.16 13.93 7.27
C SER A 320 -7.12 12.45 6.89
N GLU A 321 -6.97 12.13 5.60
CA GLU A 321 -6.74 10.75 5.13
C GLU A 321 -5.47 10.12 5.73
N ASN A 322 -4.50 10.96 6.11
CA ASN A 322 -3.24 10.52 6.70
C ASN A 322 -3.30 10.35 8.22
N THR A 323 -4.38 10.74 8.89
CA THR A 323 -4.44 10.79 10.36
C THR A 323 -4.21 9.43 11.01
N ILE A 324 -4.85 8.37 10.51
CA ILE A 324 -4.66 6.99 11.03
C ILE A 324 -3.21 6.53 10.85
N ASN A 325 -2.65 6.69 9.64
CA ASN A 325 -1.26 6.29 9.38
C ASN A 325 -0.26 7.12 10.18
N LYS A 326 -0.53 8.40 10.43
CA LYS A 326 0.29 9.24 11.32
C LYS A 326 0.23 8.72 12.76
N ALA A 327 -0.95 8.35 13.26
CA ALA A 327 -1.09 7.76 14.59
C ALA A 327 -0.31 6.45 14.72
N LEU A 328 -0.39 5.57 13.72
CA LEU A 328 0.39 4.33 13.67
C LEU A 328 1.90 4.57 13.72
N ARG A 329 2.41 5.59 13.01
CA ARG A 329 3.82 5.98 13.07
C ARG A 329 4.23 6.48 14.45
N VAL A 330 3.35 7.24 15.11
CA VAL A 330 3.59 7.71 16.49
C VAL A 330 3.62 6.54 17.48
N MET A 331 2.85 5.48 17.24
CA MET A 331 2.89 4.22 18.01
C MET A 331 4.13 3.35 17.69
N GLY A 332 5.03 3.82 16.83
CA GLY A 332 6.30 3.14 16.50
C GLY A 332 6.25 2.22 15.27
N TYR A 333 5.16 2.21 14.50
CA TYR A 333 5.05 1.36 13.30
C TYR A 333 5.53 2.03 12.01
N ASP A 334 6.30 1.32 11.20
CA ASP A 334 6.58 1.71 9.81
C ASP A 334 5.38 1.34 8.91
N THR A 335 4.59 2.34 8.54
CA THR A 335 3.42 2.18 7.65
C THR A 335 3.73 1.71 6.22
N GLN A 336 5.00 1.51 5.87
CA GLN A 336 5.42 0.88 4.62
C GLN A 336 5.84 -0.58 4.76
N LYS A 337 6.05 -1.07 6.00
CA LYS A 337 6.57 -2.42 6.27
C LYS A 337 5.72 -3.20 7.26
N ASP A 338 5.29 -2.57 8.35
CA ASP A 338 4.68 -3.27 9.49
C ASP A 338 3.16 -3.29 9.35
N VAL A 339 2.52 -2.13 9.46
CA VAL A 339 1.06 -2.00 9.36
C VAL A 339 0.65 -0.62 8.89
N CYS A 340 -0.36 -0.57 8.02
CA CYS A 340 -1.03 0.66 7.64
C CYS A 340 -2.54 0.54 7.86
N GLY A 341 -3.27 1.67 7.82
CA GLY A 341 -4.73 1.63 7.99
C GLY A 341 -5.47 0.76 6.96
N HIS A 342 -4.90 0.54 5.76
CA HIS A 342 -5.46 -0.43 4.82
C HIS A 342 -5.16 -1.89 5.23
N GLY A 343 -4.03 -2.11 5.92
CA GLY A 343 -3.59 -3.41 6.43
C GLY A 343 -4.56 -4.04 7.41
N PHE A 344 -5.33 -3.26 8.17
CA PHE A 344 -6.39 -3.78 9.05
C PHE A 344 -7.39 -4.66 8.32
N ARG A 345 -7.67 -4.33 7.05
CA ARG A 345 -8.57 -5.12 6.19
C ARG A 345 -7.99 -6.47 5.85
N THR A 346 -6.69 -6.52 5.60
CA THR A 346 -5.96 -7.77 5.37
C THR A 346 -5.94 -8.60 6.65
N MET A 347 -5.65 -7.99 7.81
CA MET A 347 -5.65 -8.68 9.10
C MET A 347 -7.00 -9.33 9.40
N ALA A 348 -8.10 -8.56 9.30
CA ALA A 348 -9.44 -9.08 9.52
C ALA A 348 -9.78 -10.21 8.54
N CYS A 349 -9.52 -10.02 7.25
CA CYS A 349 -9.79 -11.04 6.23
C CYS A 349 -9.01 -12.34 6.50
N SER A 350 -7.72 -12.25 6.83
CA SER A 350 -6.89 -13.41 7.17
C SER A 350 -7.46 -14.15 8.38
N ALA A 351 -7.78 -13.45 9.47
CA ALA A 351 -8.32 -14.09 10.67
C ALA A 351 -9.70 -14.74 10.40
N LEU A 352 -10.57 -14.05 9.66
CA LEU A 352 -11.89 -14.58 9.29
C LEU A 352 -11.78 -15.85 8.43
N VAL A 353 -10.88 -15.87 7.45
CA VAL A 353 -10.65 -17.05 6.60
C VAL A 353 -10.00 -18.19 7.39
N GLU A 354 -8.97 -17.90 8.18
CA GLU A 354 -8.27 -18.91 9.01
C GLU A 354 -9.16 -19.53 10.09
N SER A 355 -10.19 -18.80 10.54
CA SER A 355 -11.17 -19.35 11.48
C SER A 355 -11.95 -20.54 10.90
N GLY A 356 -12.17 -20.56 9.58
CA GLY A 356 -12.95 -21.60 8.89
C GLY A 356 -14.46 -21.52 9.14
N LEU A 357 -14.98 -20.38 9.61
CA LEU A 357 -16.35 -20.26 10.14
C LEU A 357 -17.34 -19.56 9.21
N TRP A 358 -16.83 -18.79 8.25
CA TRP A 358 -17.61 -17.86 7.46
C TRP A 358 -17.49 -18.20 5.98
N SER A 359 -18.58 -18.02 5.24
CA SER A 359 -18.58 -18.15 3.80
C SER A 359 -17.70 -17.06 3.17
N SER A 360 -16.98 -17.43 2.11
CA SER A 360 -16.19 -16.46 1.32
C SER A 360 -17.07 -15.32 0.79
N ASP A 361 -18.34 -15.59 0.50
CA ASP A 361 -19.27 -14.59 -0.03
C ASP A 361 -19.61 -13.53 1.03
N ALA A 362 -19.80 -13.92 2.30
CA ALA A 362 -20.03 -12.98 3.41
C ALA A 362 -18.80 -12.09 3.67
N VAL A 363 -17.59 -12.66 3.66
CA VAL A 363 -16.33 -11.91 3.85
C VAL A 363 -16.11 -10.90 2.71
N GLU A 364 -16.26 -11.33 1.44
CA GLU A 364 -16.09 -10.45 0.27
C GLU A 364 -17.16 -9.34 0.23
N ARG A 365 -18.40 -9.65 0.62
CA ARG A 365 -19.49 -8.67 0.77
C ARG A 365 -19.16 -7.60 1.80
N GLN A 366 -18.70 -8.00 2.99
CA GLN A 366 -18.28 -7.06 4.05
C GLN A 366 -17.09 -6.20 3.62
N MET A 367 -16.21 -6.73 2.77
CA MET A 367 -15.12 -5.98 2.18
C MET A 367 -15.58 -5.02 1.08
N SER A 368 -16.88 -4.93 0.78
CA SER A 368 -17.42 -4.14 -0.33
C SER A 368 -16.68 -4.46 -1.63
N HIS A 369 -16.50 -5.75 -1.89
CA HIS A 369 -15.98 -6.27 -3.14
C HIS A 369 -17.15 -6.74 -4.02
N GLN A 370 -16.97 -6.71 -5.34
CA GLN A 370 -17.89 -7.35 -6.28
C GLN A 370 -17.33 -8.70 -6.70
N GLU A 371 -18.23 -9.66 -6.88
CA GLU A 371 -17.91 -10.96 -7.48
C GLU A 371 -17.28 -10.75 -8.86
N ARG A 372 -16.08 -11.31 -9.05
CA ARG A 372 -15.28 -11.15 -10.27
C ARG A 372 -15.78 -12.06 -11.38
N LYS A 373 -16.40 -13.20 -11.04
CA LYS A 373 -16.95 -14.15 -12.02
C LYS A 373 -18.35 -13.71 -12.45
N ARG A 374 -18.46 -13.14 -13.66
CA ARG A 374 -19.73 -12.62 -14.23
C ARG A 374 -20.91 -13.60 -14.13
N VAL A 375 -20.66 -14.89 -14.34
CA VAL A 375 -21.69 -15.94 -14.25
C VAL A 375 -22.22 -16.07 -12.82
N ARG A 376 -21.35 -16.13 -11.81
CA ARG A 376 -21.74 -16.25 -10.39
C ARG A 376 -22.34 -14.95 -9.85
N ALA A 377 -21.84 -13.80 -10.30
CA ALA A 377 -22.36 -12.49 -9.94
C ALA A 377 -23.85 -12.33 -10.29
N ALA A 378 -24.31 -12.92 -11.41
CA ALA A 378 -25.71 -12.87 -11.83
C ALA A 378 -26.67 -13.53 -10.82
N TYR A 379 -26.23 -14.58 -10.12
CA TYR A 379 -27.08 -15.31 -9.17
C TYR A 379 -27.00 -14.76 -7.74
N ILE A 380 -25.81 -14.33 -7.31
CA ILE A 380 -25.57 -13.96 -5.91
C ILE A 380 -25.85 -12.47 -5.65
N HIS A 381 -26.11 -11.63 -6.67
CA HIS A 381 -26.25 -10.18 -6.48
C HIS A 381 -27.29 -9.74 -5.43
N LYS A 382 -28.35 -10.54 -5.17
CA LYS A 382 -29.34 -10.28 -4.09
C LYS A 382 -28.92 -10.80 -2.70
N ALA A 383 -28.04 -11.80 -2.66
CA ALA A 383 -27.36 -12.43 -1.52
C ALA A 383 -26.68 -11.52 -0.48
N GLN A 384 -27.36 -10.81 0.45
CA GLN A 384 -26.67 -9.90 1.38
C GLN A 384 -25.89 -10.59 2.53
N HIS A 385 -26.20 -11.84 2.87
CA HIS A 385 -25.59 -12.58 4.00
C HIS A 385 -25.62 -11.79 5.32
N LEU A 386 -26.68 -11.00 5.58
CA LEU A 386 -26.69 -10.04 6.70
C LEU A 386 -26.51 -10.70 8.07
N GLU A 387 -27.26 -11.77 8.35
CA GLU A 387 -27.19 -12.46 9.64
C GLU A 387 -25.81 -13.07 9.88
N GLU A 388 -25.27 -13.78 8.88
CA GLU A 388 -23.91 -14.32 8.92
C GLU A 388 -22.87 -13.21 9.13
N ARG A 389 -23.01 -12.07 8.45
CA ARG A 389 -22.10 -10.93 8.64
C ARG A 389 -22.27 -10.28 10.02
N ARG A 390 -23.45 -10.25 10.62
CA ARG A 390 -23.66 -9.76 11.99
C ARG A 390 -22.85 -10.60 12.97
N GLU A 391 -22.99 -11.92 12.91
CA GLU A 391 -22.21 -12.84 13.72
C GLU A 391 -20.70 -12.73 13.44
N MET A 392 -20.33 -12.59 12.17
CA MET A 392 -18.93 -12.44 11.74
C MET A 392 -18.27 -11.18 12.29
N MET A 393 -18.97 -10.04 12.21
CA MET A 393 -18.48 -8.77 12.74
C MET A 393 -18.36 -8.80 14.26
N GLN A 394 -19.32 -9.44 14.94
CA GLN A 394 -19.23 -9.64 16.38
C GLN A 394 -18.07 -10.56 16.75
N TRP A 395 -17.89 -11.67 16.05
CA TRP A 395 -16.79 -12.60 16.28
C TRP A 395 -15.42 -11.95 16.07
N TRP A 396 -15.27 -11.09 15.06
CA TRP A 396 -14.01 -10.36 14.84
C TRP A 396 -13.71 -9.42 16.01
N ALA A 397 -14.72 -8.71 16.51
CA ALA A 397 -14.57 -7.85 17.67
C ALA A 397 -14.19 -8.65 18.93
N ASP A 398 -14.89 -9.76 19.19
CA ASP A 398 -14.61 -10.65 20.32
C ASP A 398 -13.23 -11.30 20.20
N TYR A 399 -12.79 -11.62 18.98
CA TYR A 399 -11.46 -12.15 18.71
C TYR A 399 -10.36 -11.12 19.02
N LEU A 400 -10.54 -9.87 18.64
CA LEU A 400 -9.62 -8.80 19.00
C LEU A 400 -9.54 -8.65 20.52
N ASP A 401 -10.66 -8.67 21.23
CA ASP A 401 -10.67 -8.56 22.68
C ASP A 401 -10.00 -9.76 23.36
N ALA A 402 -10.24 -10.98 22.89
CA ALA A 402 -9.55 -12.17 23.37
C ALA A 402 -8.03 -12.10 23.15
N ASN A 403 -7.58 -11.35 22.14
CA ASN A 403 -6.16 -11.11 21.88
C ASN A 403 -5.55 -9.99 22.73
N ARG A 404 -6.29 -9.28 23.59
CA ARG A 404 -5.71 -8.20 24.42
C ARG A 404 -4.67 -8.66 25.42
N PHE A 405 -4.74 -9.93 25.85
CA PHE A 405 -3.86 -10.47 26.89
C PHE A 405 -2.81 -11.44 26.34
N ARG A 406 -3.22 -12.29 25.40
CA ARG A 406 -2.34 -13.25 24.74
C ARG A 406 -2.83 -13.49 23.33
N HIS A 407 -1.92 -13.83 22.43
CA HIS A 407 -2.33 -14.21 21.10
C HIS A 407 -3.19 -15.47 21.13
N VAL A 408 -4.35 -15.40 20.49
CA VAL A 408 -5.24 -16.54 20.23
C VAL A 408 -5.23 -16.80 18.73
N VAL A 409 -4.97 -18.04 18.32
CA VAL A 409 -5.04 -18.42 16.91
C VAL A 409 -6.49 -18.41 16.42
N PRO A 410 -6.80 -17.86 15.21
CA PRO A 410 -8.18 -17.73 14.74
C PRO A 410 -8.98 -19.03 14.76
N TYR A 411 -8.37 -20.13 14.30
CA TYR A 411 -8.99 -21.46 14.28
C TYR A 411 -9.37 -21.98 15.68
N GLY A 412 -8.58 -21.63 16.70
CA GLY A 412 -8.78 -22.09 18.07
C GLY A 412 -9.89 -21.34 18.81
N PHE A 413 -10.25 -20.13 18.36
CA PHE A 413 -11.15 -19.26 19.10
C PHE A 413 -12.62 -19.75 19.13
N LYS A 414 -13.04 -20.65 18.22
CA LYS A 414 -14.37 -21.29 18.28
C LYS A 414 -14.38 -22.72 18.83
N LYS A 415 -13.22 -23.37 19.03
CA LYS A 415 -13.12 -24.81 19.35
C LYS A 415 -13.09 -25.12 20.86
N SER A 416 -13.77 -24.34 21.70
CA SER A 416 -14.11 -24.81 23.05
C SER A 416 -15.25 -25.83 22.94
N PRO A 417 -15.08 -27.09 23.36
CA PRO A 417 -16.08 -28.13 23.18
C PRO A 417 -17.25 -27.89 24.14
N GLY A 418 -18.41 -27.49 23.59
CA GLY A 418 -19.67 -27.33 24.33
C GLY A 418 -20.10 -25.87 24.48
N GLY A 419 -20.53 -25.23 23.39
CA GLY A 419 -20.92 -23.81 23.39
C GLY A 419 -22.43 -23.63 23.44
N THR A 420 -22.99 -23.47 24.65
CA THR A 420 -24.17 -22.63 24.85
C THR A 420 -23.72 -21.17 24.73
N LEU A 421 -24.38 -20.37 23.90
CA LEU A 421 -24.14 -18.93 23.78
C LEU A 421 -24.47 -18.27 25.13
N ASP A 422 -23.45 -18.02 25.94
CA ASP A 422 -23.61 -17.37 27.25
C ASP A 422 -23.83 -15.86 27.04
N HIS A 423 -25.00 -15.36 27.43
CA HIS A 423 -25.46 -13.97 27.33
C HIS A 423 -24.76 -13.05 28.35
N MET A 424 -23.49 -13.28 28.67
CA MET A 424 -22.69 -12.38 29.51
C MET A 424 -22.30 -11.12 28.72
N SER A 425 -22.40 -9.93 29.34
CA SER A 425 -21.95 -8.66 28.75
C SER A 425 -20.42 -8.61 28.59
N PHE A 426 -19.93 -7.70 27.75
CA PHE A 426 -18.50 -7.48 27.47
C PHE A 426 -17.67 -7.28 28.75
N GLN A 427 -18.16 -6.45 29.66
CA GLN A 427 -17.50 -6.16 30.92
C GLN A 427 -17.47 -7.40 31.83
N GLU A 428 -18.57 -8.15 31.91
CA GLU A 428 -18.63 -9.37 32.72
C GLU A 428 -17.72 -10.49 32.20
N ARG A 429 -17.54 -10.62 30.88
CA ARG A 429 -16.62 -11.62 30.29
C ARG A 429 -15.16 -11.26 30.56
N ASN A 430 -14.78 -9.99 30.38
CA ASN A 430 -13.42 -9.53 30.66
C ASN A 430 -13.10 -9.60 32.16
N ASP A 431 -14.04 -9.18 33.01
CA ASP A 431 -13.89 -9.26 34.46
C ASP A 431 -13.76 -10.73 34.89
N ARG A 432 -14.59 -11.62 34.37
CA ARG A 432 -14.48 -13.07 34.63
C ARG A 432 -13.14 -13.64 34.17
N GLN A 433 -12.67 -13.30 32.97
CA GLN A 433 -11.38 -13.79 32.47
C GLN A 433 -10.19 -13.21 33.25
N LEU A 434 -10.28 -11.95 33.68
CA LEU A 434 -9.29 -11.31 34.53
C LEU A 434 -9.27 -11.99 35.91
N GLU A 435 -10.44 -12.29 36.49
CA GLU A 435 -10.55 -13.02 37.75
C GLU A 435 -10.02 -14.46 37.62
N GLU A 436 -10.32 -15.16 36.52
CA GLU A 436 -9.75 -16.49 36.23
C GLU A 436 -8.21 -16.45 36.11
N LEU A 437 -7.66 -15.41 35.46
CA LEU A 437 -6.22 -15.21 35.37
C LEU A 437 -5.60 -14.91 36.74
N LYS A 438 -6.19 -14.00 37.52
CA LYS A 438 -5.73 -13.67 38.88
C LYS A 438 -5.76 -14.91 39.77
N ALA A 439 -6.86 -15.67 39.75
CA ALA A 439 -7.00 -16.92 40.49
C ALA A 439 -5.92 -17.94 40.09
N ARG A 440 -5.63 -18.06 38.78
CA ARG A 440 -4.55 -18.94 38.30
C ARG A 440 -3.17 -18.48 38.76
N ILE A 441 -2.87 -17.18 38.73
CA ILE A 441 -1.60 -16.63 39.20
C ILE A 441 -1.41 -16.85 40.71
N LEU A 442 -2.49 -16.72 41.49
CA LEU A 442 -2.49 -17.04 42.91
C LEU A 442 -2.26 -18.54 43.14
N ALA A 443 -2.93 -19.42 42.38
CA ALA A 443 -2.80 -20.86 42.53
C ALA A 443 -1.46 -21.44 42.05
N ASP A 444 -0.79 -20.77 41.10
CA ASP A 444 0.44 -21.24 40.45
C ASP A 444 1.71 -20.89 41.25
N SER A 445 1.61 -20.18 42.37
CA SER A 445 2.72 -19.76 43.23
C SER A 445 2.36 -19.86 44.71
N GLU A 446 3.35 -20.03 45.58
CA GLU A 446 3.17 -19.81 47.01
C GLU A 446 3.18 -18.29 47.32
N TRP A 447 2.18 -17.86 48.10
CA TRP A 447 2.01 -16.48 48.53
C TRP A 447 1.94 -16.45 50.06
N LEU A 448 2.83 -15.68 50.68
CA LEU A 448 2.99 -15.58 52.11
C LEU A 448 2.27 -14.35 52.65
N THR A 449 1.58 -14.49 53.76
CA THR A 449 1.15 -13.36 54.59
C THR A 449 2.36 -12.63 55.16
N ALA A 450 2.15 -11.40 55.64
CA ALA A 450 3.20 -10.65 56.32
C ALA A 450 3.77 -11.42 57.52
N SER A 451 2.93 -12.06 58.33
CA SER A 451 3.34 -12.88 59.48
C SER A 451 4.18 -14.09 59.08
N GLU A 452 3.77 -14.83 58.04
CA GLU A 452 4.52 -15.98 57.53
C GLU A 452 5.88 -15.56 56.98
N LEU A 453 5.92 -14.48 56.19
CA LEU A 453 7.17 -13.91 55.70
C LEU A 453 8.06 -13.44 56.85
N SER A 454 7.47 -12.83 57.89
CA SER A 454 8.20 -12.36 59.06
C SER A 454 8.91 -13.50 59.79
N ALA A 455 8.17 -14.59 60.01
CA ALA A 455 8.69 -15.82 60.61
C ALA A 455 9.76 -16.47 59.73
N LYS A 456 9.50 -16.63 58.42
CA LYS A 456 10.41 -17.25 57.45
C LYS A 456 11.73 -16.48 57.33
N ALA A 457 11.68 -15.14 57.35
CA ALA A 457 12.85 -14.26 57.27
C ALA A 457 13.53 -13.98 58.63
N GLY A 458 12.99 -14.51 59.73
CA GLY A 458 13.54 -14.39 61.07
C GLY A 458 13.53 -12.97 61.65
N PHE A 459 12.51 -12.17 61.34
CA PHE A 459 12.36 -10.85 61.94
C PHE A 459 12.01 -10.95 63.43
N ARG A 460 12.63 -10.10 64.25
CA ARG A 460 12.38 -10.00 65.70
C ARG A 460 11.69 -8.66 66.00
N SER A 461 10.46 -8.52 65.53
CA SER A 461 9.63 -7.33 65.72
C SER A 461 8.35 -7.70 66.48
N ALA A 462 7.87 -6.80 67.34
CA ALA A 462 6.56 -6.96 67.99
C ALA A 462 5.39 -6.84 67.00
N ASP A 463 5.59 -6.07 65.92
CA ASP A 463 4.69 -6.02 64.76
C ASP A 463 5.26 -6.93 63.64
N PRO A 464 4.63 -8.07 63.33
CA PRO A 464 5.07 -8.98 62.28
C PRO A 464 5.16 -8.33 60.90
N ASP A 465 4.36 -7.29 60.65
CA ASP A 465 4.28 -6.64 59.34
C ASP A 465 5.42 -5.67 59.07
N ALA A 466 6.08 -5.17 60.12
CA ALA A 466 7.06 -4.09 60.00
C ALA A 466 8.22 -4.46 59.05
N GLY A 467 8.69 -5.70 59.11
CA GLY A 467 9.74 -6.23 58.23
C GLY A 467 9.33 -6.28 56.76
N PRO A 468 8.28 -7.05 56.40
CA PRO A 468 7.71 -7.11 55.06
C PRO A 468 7.36 -5.72 54.48
N LYS A 469 6.67 -4.87 55.25
CA LYS A 469 6.33 -3.49 54.84
C LYS A 469 7.58 -2.67 54.55
N GLY A 470 8.62 -2.80 55.37
CA GLY A 470 9.91 -2.15 55.14
C GLY A 470 10.60 -2.62 53.86
N TRP A 471 10.54 -3.92 53.53
CA TRP A 471 11.08 -4.44 52.28
C TRP A 471 10.30 -3.98 51.04
N LYS A 472 8.96 -3.93 51.14
CA LYS A 472 8.08 -3.38 50.09
C LYS A 472 8.35 -1.90 49.85
N ALA A 473 8.40 -1.09 50.90
CA ALA A 473 8.70 0.34 50.83
C ALA A 473 10.09 0.62 50.22
N ALA A 474 11.07 -0.25 50.48
CA ALA A 474 12.41 -0.16 49.90
C ALA A 474 12.51 -0.72 48.46
N GLY A 475 11.39 -1.16 47.85
CA GLY A 475 11.35 -1.73 46.51
C GLY A 475 12.11 -3.06 46.36
N LYS A 476 12.28 -3.81 47.46
CA LYS A 476 12.99 -5.11 47.45
C LYS A 476 12.07 -6.27 47.07
N ILE A 477 10.80 -6.14 47.41
CA ILE A 477 9.72 -7.10 47.14
C ILE A 477 8.46 -6.31 46.75
N PHE A 478 7.43 -7.02 46.30
CA PHE A 478 6.09 -6.46 46.09
C PHE A 478 5.05 -7.36 46.76
N SER A 479 3.81 -6.88 46.89
CA SER A 479 2.69 -7.68 47.40
C SER A 479 1.43 -7.45 46.57
N LEU A 480 0.53 -8.41 46.61
CA LEU A 480 -0.83 -8.29 46.12
C LEU A 480 -1.77 -8.05 47.29
N LYS A 481 -2.75 -7.17 47.11
CA LYS A 481 -3.83 -7.01 48.08
C LYS A 481 -4.99 -7.92 47.69
N VAL A 482 -5.25 -8.95 48.48
CA VAL A 482 -6.30 -9.96 48.25
C VAL A 482 -7.11 -10.07 49.55
N ASP A 483 -8.43 -9.91 49.46
CA ASP A 483 -9.35 -9.95 50.61
C ASP A 483 -8.97 -9.06 51.80
N GLY A 484 -8.30 -7.94 51.52
CA GLY A 484 -7.87 -6.95 52.51
C GLY A 484 -6.45 -7.18 53.07
N GLU A 485 -5.85 -8.33 52.81
CA GLU A 485 -4.51 -8.70 53.29
C GLU A 485 -3.43 -8.51 52.21
N ASP A 486 -2.20 -8.19 52.63
CA ASP A 486 -1.03 -8.10 51.76
C ASP A 486 -0.37 -9.49 51.66
N LEU A 487 -0.38 -10.06 50.45
CA LEU A 487 0.25 -11.33 50.12
C LEU A 487 1.55 -11.12 49.33
N TYR A 488 2.63 -11.75 49.77
CA TYR A 488 3.98 -11.61 49.22
C TYR A 488 4.37 -12.89 48.48
N PRO A 489 4.85 -12.82 47.23
CA PRO A 489 5.20 -14.03 46.49
C PRO A 489 6.48 -14.66 47.05
N ASP A 490 6.48 -15.97 47.28
CA ASP A 490 7.68 -16.65 47.82
C ASP A 490 8.86 -16.64 46.84
N TYR A 491 8.56 -16.71 45.53
CA TYR A 491 9.57 -16.78 44.46
C TYR A 491 10.48 -15.55 44.35
N VAL A 492 10.19 -14.46 45.07
CA VAL A 492 11.09 -13.28 45.11
C VAL A 492 12.17 -13.38 46.19
N LEU A 493 12.20 -14.47 46.94
CA LEU A 493 13.12 -14.72 48.04
C LEU A 493 14.17 -15.78 47.66
N ASP A 494 15.33 -15.71 48.29
CA ASP A 494 16.33 -16.77 48.25
C ASP A 494 16.04 -17.87 49.28
N GLU A 495 16.89 -18.91 49.30
CA GLU A 495 16.78 -20.05 50.23
C GLU A 495 16.85 -19.63 51.72
N LYS A 496 17.36 -18.43 52.03
CA LYS A 496 17.43 -17.86 53.38
C LYS A 496 16.31 -16.84 53.64
N ALA A 497 15.27 -16.86 52.81
CA ALA A 497 14.14 -15.95 52.85
C ALA A 497 14.54 -14.46 52.78
N ARG A 498 15.60 -14.13 52.02
CA ARG A 498 16.02 -12.76 51.76
C ARG A 498 15.62 -12.32 50.34
N PRO A 499 15.27 -11.04 50.11
CA PRO A 499 14.88 -10.59 48.78
C PRO A 499 15.98 -10.76 47.75
N LEU A 500 15.63 -11.33 46.60
CA LEU A 500 16.54 -11.51 45.48
C LEU A 500 16.97 -10.15 44.91
N LYS A 501 18.28 -9.96 44.71
CA LYS A 501 18.84 -8.72 44.14
C LYS A 501 18.26 -8.40 42.76
N VAL A 502 18.06 -9.43 41.93
CA VAL A 502 17.49 -9.27 40.58
C VAL A 502 16.06 -8.74 40.61
N VAL A 503 15.25 -9.16 41.59
CA VAL A 503 13.87 -8.67 41.75
C VAL A 503 13.87 -7.19 42.07
N ARG A 504 14.74 -6.74 42.98
CA ARG A 504 14.91 -5.31 43.27
C ARG A 504 15.24 -4.51 42.00
N LEU A 505 16.11 -5.02 41.14
CA LEU A 505 16.45 -4.36 39.87
C LEU A 505 15.25 -4.30 38.93
N ILE A 506 14.52 -5.42 38.76
CA ILE A 506 13.31 -5.48 37.93
C ILE A 506 12.23 -4.52 38.44
N LEU A 507 11.97 -4.48 39.75
CA LEU A 507 11.01 -3.55 40.35
C LEU A 507 11.44 -2.09 40.12
N SER A 508 12.75 -1.80 40.17
CA SER A 508 13.27 -0.46 39.88
C SER A 508 13.24 -0.07 38.39
N LEU A 509 13.15 -1.05 37.49
CA LEU A 509 12.95 -0.82 36.05
C LEU A 509 11.48 -0.51 35.77
N PHE A 510 10.57 -1.32 36.31
CA PHE A 510 9.14 -1.13 36.08
C PHE A 510 8.56 0.07 36.84
N LYS A 511 9.00 0.37 38.07
CA LYS A 511 8.49 1.48 38.90
C LYS A 511 6.97 1.62 38.81
N GLU A 512 6.48 2.79 38.40
CA GLU A 512 5.06 3.13 38.25
C GLU A 512 4.45 2.63 36.93
N ARG A 513 5.23 1.99 36.05
CA ARG A 513 4.76 1.46 34.76
C ARG A 513 3.90 0.20 34.91
N LYS A 514 4.06 -0.55 36.01
CA LYS A 514 3.26 -1.75 36.26
C LYS A 514 2.63 -1.72 37.65
N THR A 515 1.35 -2.08 37.71
CA THR A 515 0.64 -2.30 38.96
C THR A 515 1.15 -3.57 39.64
N PRO A 516 0.85 -3.80 40.94
CA PRO A 516 1.23 -5.04 41.60
C PRO A 516 0.69 -6.31 40.91
N TRP A 517 -0.54 -6.26 40.41
CA TRP A 517 -1.10 -7.34 39.59
C TRP A 517 -0.41 -7.47 38.24
N GLY A 518 -0.03 -6.36 37.60
CA GLY A 518 0.79 -6.38 36.38
C GLY A 518 2.14 -7.06 36.59
N LEU A 519 2.79 -6.81 37.74
CA LEU A 519 4.03 -7.50 38.13
C LEU A 519 3.80 -9.00 38.35
N ALA A 520 2.76 -9.38 39.08
CA ALA A 520 2.44 -10.79 39.32
C ALA A 520 2.15 -11.55 38.02
N ILE A 521 1.41 -10.93 37.09
CA ILE A 521 1.12 -11.48 35.77
C ILE A 521 2.40 -11.60 34.95
N TRP A 522 3.26 -10.57 34.94
CA TRP A 522 4.54 -10.59 34.23
C TRP A 522 5.43 -11.73 34.71
N PHE A 523 5.56 -11.88 36.04
CA PHE A 523 6.35 -12.96 36.64
C PHE A 523 5.75 -14.35 36.40
N GLY A 524 4.41 -14.47 36.45
CA GLY A 524 3.70 -15.75 36.38
C GLY A 524 3.28 -16.19 34.97
N SER A 525 3.51 -15.37 33.94
CA SER A 525 3.12 -15.68 32.55
C SER A 525 4.33 -16.00 31.68
N ALA A 526 4.09 -16.74 30.58
CA ALA A 526 5.13 -17.08 29.62
C ALA A 526 5.73 -15.82 28.99
N ASN A 527 7.06 -15.67 29.03
CA ASN A 527 7.75 -14.52 28.48
C ASN A 527 8.51 -14.90 27.19
N ARG A 528 8.32 -14.10 26.13
CA ARG A 528 8.87 -14.37 24.79
C ARG A 528 10.41 -14.36 24.78
N ARG A 529 11.04 -13.40 25.45
CA ARG A 529 12.52 -13.30 25.54
C ARG A 529 13.11 -14.49 26.30
N LEU A 530 12.32 -15.12 27.16
CA LEU A 530 12.66 -16.32 27.91
C LEU A 530 12.22 -17.61 27.21
N ARG A 531 11.96 -17.56 25.89
CA ARG A 531 11.52 -18.70 25.06
C ARG A 531 10.26 -19.39 25.59
N GLY A 532 9.33 -18.60 26.13
CA GLY A 532 8.07 -19.09 26.70
C GLY A 532 8.16 -19.53 28.16
N GLY A 533 9.34 -19.48 28.78
CA GLY A 533 9.49 -19.67 30.23
C GLY A 533 8.85 -18.53 31.03
N LYS A 534 8.33 -18.84 32.22
CA LYS A 534 7.85 -17.81 33.14
C LYS A 534 9.04 -17.16 33.86
N PRO A 535 9.10 -15.82 33.97
CA PRO A 535 10.20 -15.15 34.66
C PRO A 535 10.41 -15.66 36.09
N LYS A 536 9.34 -15.94 36.85
CA LYS A 536 9.46 -16.42 38.23
C LYS A 536 10.24 -17.73 38.37
N ASP A 537 10.10 -18.64 37.40
CA ASP A 537 10.74 -19.96 37.42
C ASP A 537 12.25 -19.86 37.09
N LEU A 538 12.70 -18.71 36.61
CA LEU A 538 14.05 -18.46 36.11
C LEU A 538 14.83 -17.45 36.97
N LEU A 539 14.22 -16.92 38.04
CA LEU A 539 14.81 -15.90 38.90
C LEU A 539 16.11 -16.32 39.58
N ILE A 540 16.24 -17.61 39.93
CA ILE A 540 17.44 -18.17 40.58
C ILE A 540 18.41 -18.71 39.52
N SER A 541 17.90 -19.48 38.56
CA SER A 541 18.74 -20.23 37.61
C SER A 541 19.28 -19.36 36.46
N LYS A 542 18.56 -18.31 36.04
CA LYS A 542 18.87 -17.47 34.87
C LYS A 542 18.53 -16.00 35.11
N SER A 543 18.91 -15.48 36.27
CA SER A 543 18.59 -14.11 36.73
C SER A 543 18.95 -13.01 35.73
N GLU A 544 20.11 -13.09 35.08
CA GLU A 544 20.55 -12.12 34.07
C GLU A 544 19.61 -12.07 32.86
N LEU A 545 19.16 -13.23 32.37
CA LEU A 545 18.21 -13.28 31.24
C LEU A 545 16.85 -12.69 31.62
N VAL A 546 16.39 -12.92 32.85
CA VAL A 546 15.14 -12.33 33.35
C VAL A 546 15.27 -10.81 33.45
N LEU A 547 16.41 -10.30 33.92
CA LEU A 547 16.67 -8.87 33.98
C LEU A 547 16.74 -8.25 32.58
N MET A 548 17.43 -8.89 31.64
CA MET A 548 17.46 -8.44 30.24
C MET A 548 16.07 -8.41 29.62
N ALA A 549 15.22 -9.42 29.90
CA ALA A 549 13.84 -9.42 29.44
C ALA A 549 13.05 -8.23 29.99
N ALA A 550 13.25 -7.85 31.26
CA ALA A 550 12.63 -6.66 31.84
C ALA A 550 13.18 -5.34 31.24
N GLN A 551 14.47 -5.26 30.95
CA GLN A 551 15.09 -4.10 30.31
C GLN A 551 14.59 -3.92 28.88
N ASP A 552 14.57 -5.01 28.10
CA ASP A 552 14.03 -5.05 26.74
C ASP A 552 12.58 -4.55 26.71
N GLU A 553 11.74 -4.99 27.66
CA GLU A 553 10.35 -4.57 27.77
C GLU A 553 10.27 -3.04 27.96
N VAL A 554 10.98 -2.51 28.96
CA VAL A 554 11.02 -1.07 29.24
C VAL A 554 11.59 -0.24 28.08
N GLU A 555 12.59 -0.74 27.35
CA GLU A 555 13.18 -0.08 26.19
C GLU A 555 12.29 -0.14 24.94
N SER A 556 11.54 -1.23 24.78
CA SER A 556 10.61 -1.43 23.67
C SER A 556 9.29 -0.67 23.82
N GLY A 557 8.99 -0.18 25.03
CA GLY A 557 7.74 0.51 25.35
C GLY A 557 6.54 -0.41 25.52
N GLU A 558 6.80 -1.72 25.67
CA GLU A 558 5.93 -2.74 26.28
C GLU A 558 5.96 -2.59 27.83
#